data_AF-A0A914Z8B7-F1
#
_entry.id   AF-A0A914Z8B7-F1
#
_cell.length_a   1.000
_cell.length_b   1.000
_cell.length_c   1.000
_cell.angle_alpha   90.00
_cell.angle_beta   90.00
_cell.angle_gamma   90.00
#
_symmetry.space_group_name_H-M   'P 1'
#
loop_
_entity.id
_entity.type
_entity.pdbx_description
1 polymer ?
#
loop_
_entity_poly.entity_id
_entity_poly.type
_entity_poly.pdbx_seq_one_letter_code
_entity_poly.pdbx_strand_id
1 'polypeptide(L)'
;MLKAIHYALRDEVIRPNEVIKGSNFTNLLNFVNLLIDYFPTETCGEDIRARRYSKRAATSTLKNSEHAIEVFVDLKEWLEEKNNTMKADEWLEKFKTIDDSKDNPFPEKDPWQHCKGTGPEYRGYTCGLWTAFHTLIVHANLNNKGKPNELNEKCLTNMQNLDKKSDPMEPLKAIQGWIKNSEDAVLYLWNAHNIVNERLHGKPETEDPQFLKYQFPPEFLCKECQKSDDKFDDKKVMSFLNKYYTKIKPIKK
;
A
#
# COMPACT_ATOMS: atom_id res chain seq x y z
N MET A 1 7.18 -1.07 -1.02
CA MET A 1 6.16 -0.01 -0.94
C MET A 1 6.78 1.34 -1.26
N LEU A 2 7.62 1.92 -0.39
CA LEU A 2 8.28 3.21 -0.62
C LEU A 2 8.86 3.37 -2.02
N LYS A 3 9.71 2.43 -2.46
CA LYS A 3 10.25 2.43 -3.83
C LYS A 3 9.16 2.46 -4.91
N ALA A 4 8.10 1.66 -4.79
CA ALA A 4 7.02 1.66 -5.77
C ALA A 4 6.19 2.95 -5.75
N ILE A 5 5.94 3.55 -4.59
CA ILE A 5 5.24 4.84 -4.52
C ILE A 5 6.08 5.95 -5.16
N HIS A 6 7.39 5.96 -4.94
CA HIS A 6 8.29 6.88 -5.62
C HIS A 6 8.23 6.72 -7.16
N TYR A 7 8.32 5.50 -7.68
CA TYR A 7 8.15 5.24 -9.13
C TYR A 7 6.76 5.68 -9.62
N ALA A 8 5.70 5.46 -8.85
CA ALA A 8 4.36 5.91 -9.22
C ALA A 8 4.29 7.44 -9.34
N LEU A 9 4.76 8.16 -8.31
CA LEU A 9 4.72 9.63 -8.27
C LEU A 9 5.67 10.28 -9.29
N ARG A 10 6.83 9.68 -9.56
CA ARG A 10 7.81 10.22 -10.50
C ARG A 10 7.51 9.83 -11.95
N ASP A 11 7.35 8.54 -12.22
CA ASP A 11 7.39 8.00 -13.58
C ASP A 11 5.98 7.76 -14.16
N GLU A 12 5.03 7.29 -13.36
CA GLU A 12 3.68 6.98 -13.86
C GLU A 12 2.80 8.22 -13.98
N VAL A 13 2.94 9.21 -13.11
CA VAL A 13 2.12 10.45 -13.13
C VAL A 13 2.26 11.20 -14.47
N ILE A 14 3.47 11.20 -15.03
CA ILE A 14 3.79 11.93 -16.26
C ILE A 14 3.59 11.11 -17.54
N ARG A 15 3.53 9.78 -17.42
CA ARG A 15 3.43 8.89 -18.59
C ARG A 15 2.25 9.23 -19.53
N PRO A 16 1.05 9.57 -19.02
CA PRO A 16 -0.09 9.75 -19.90
C PRO A 16 -0.12 11.11 -20.63
N ASN A 17 0.56 12.15 -20.14
CA ASN A 17 0.42 13.51 -20.70
C ASN A 17 1.65 14.41 -20.47
N GLU A 18 1.94 15.30 -21.42
CA GLU A 18 2.85 16.43 -21.22
C GLU A 18 2.29 17.49 -20.24
N VAL A 19 0.96 17.54 -20.09
CA VAL A 19 0.25 18.45 -19.18
C VAL A 19 -0.72 17.65 -18.31
N ILE A 20 -0.59 17.79 -17.00
CA ILE A 20 -1.44 17.15 -16.00
C ILE A 20 -2.58 18.13 -15.68
N LYS A 21 -3.81 17.81 -16.10
CA LYS A 21 -4.98 18.68 -15.94
C LYS A 21 -6.28 17.90 -15.76
N GLY A 22 -7.33 18.58 -15.32
CA GLY A 22 -8.67 17.99 -15.23
C GLY A 22 -8.69 16.75 -14.33
N SER A 23 -9.31 15.66 -14.79
CA SER A 23 -9.41 14.42 -14.01
C SER A 23 -8.04 13.83 -13.64
N ASN A 24 -7.00 13.98 -14.46
CA ASN A 24 -5.67 13.46 -14.15
C ASN A 24 -5.03 14.23 -13.00
N PHE A 25 -5.24 15.54 -12.95
CA PHE A 25 -4.80 16.38 -11.82
C PHE A 25 -5.59 16.02 -10.55
N THR A 26 -6.91 15.92 -10.64
CA THR A 26 -7.76 15.53 -9.51
C THR A 26 -7.38 14.15 -8.96
N ASN A 27 -7.13 13.18 -9.84
CA ASN A 27 -6.71 11.83 -9.44
C ASN A 27 -5.33 11.83 -8.75
N LEU A 28 -4.39 12.66 -9.21
CA LEU A 28 -3.10 12.83 -8.55
C LEU A 28 -3.26 13.42 -7.14
N LEU A 29 -4.04 14.49 -7.00
CA LEU A 29 -4.31 15.11 -5.70
C LEU A 29 -5.00 14.11 -4.75
N ASN A 30 -5.98 13.35 -5.24
CA ASN A 30 -6.65 12.31 -4.46
C ASN A 30 -5.68 11.20 -4.06
N PHE A 31 -4.78 10.79 -4.95
CA PHE A 31 -3.76 9.79 -4.66
C PHE A 31 -2.76 10.28 -3.60
N VAL A 32 -2.30 11.53 -3.66
CA VAL A 32 -1.44 12.12 -2.63
C VAL A 32 -2.15 12.19 -1.28
N ASN A 33 -3.42 12.62 -1.25
CA ASN A 33 -4.21 12.61 -0.01
C ASN A 33 -4.36 11.20 0.59
N LEU A 34 -4.60 10.19 -0.26
CA LEU A 34 -4.67 8.78 0.16
C LEU A 34 -3.38 8.33 0.84
N LEU A 35 -2.22 8.73 0.29
CA LEU A 35 -0.92 8.43 0.87
C LEU A 35 -0.73 9.12 2.22
N ILE A 36 -1.09 10.40 2.35
CA ILE A 36 -1.02 11.12 3.64
C ILE A 36 -1.89 10.44 4.70
N ASP A 37 -3.12 10.07 4.34
CA ASP A 37 -4.11 9.60 5.31
C ASP A 37 -3.84 8.15 5.78
N TYR A 38 -3.23 7.32 4.92
CA TYR A 38 -3.18 5.86 5.15
C TYR A 38 -1.83 5.18 4.94
N PHE A 39 -0.78 5.88 4.47
CA PHE A 39 0.53 5.25 4.33
C PHE A 39 1.13 4.95 5.72
N PRO A 40 1.66 3.74 5.95
CA PRO A 40 1.99 3.27 7.29
C PRO A 40 3.29 3.86 7.82
N THR A 41 3.24 4.49 9.00
CA THR A 41 4.41 4.98 9.76
C THR A 41 4.84 4.04 10.90
N GLU A 42 4.07 2.98 11.15
CA GLU A 42 4.34 1.98 12.18
C GLU A 42 4.21 0.56 11.61
N THR A 43 4.89 -0.39 12.25
CA THR A 43 4.76 -1.81 11.93
C THR A 43 4.47 -2.65 13.17
N CYS A 44 3.70 -3.71 12.98
CA CYS A 44 3.41 -4.71 14.00
C CYS A 44 4.53 -5.76 14.05
N GLY A 45 5.23 -5.86 15.19
CA GLY A 45 6.27 -6.85 15.44
C GLY A 45 5.81 -7.98 16.38
N GLU A 46 6.35 -9.18 16.14
CA GLU A 46 6.44 -10.24 17.16
C GLU A 46 7.80 -10.13 17.87
N ASP A 47 7.99 -9.14 18.73
CA ASP A 47 9.14 -9.20 19.62
C ASP A 47 8.88 -10.26 20.70
N ILE A 48 9.52 -11.42 20.54
CA ILE A 48 9.44 -12.55 21.47
C ILE A 48 9.98 -12.14 22.86
N ARG A 49 10.90 -11.18 22.95
CA ARG A 49 11.42 -10.68 24.24
C ARG A 49 10.41 -9.78 24.95
N ALA A 50 9.67 -8.95 24.20
CA ALA A 50 8.62 -8.09 24.76
C ALA A 50 7.48 -8.90 25.39
N ARG A 51 7.17 -10.10 24.87
CA ARG A 51 6.15 -11.00 25.43
C ARG A 51 6.46 -11.51 26.85
N ARG A 52 7.72 -11.52 27.29
CA ARG A 52 8.07 -11.97 28.65
C ARG A 52 7.71 -10.96 29.74
N TYR A 53 7.51 -9.68 29.38
CA TYR A 53 7.28 -8.61 30.35
C TYR A 53 6.08 -7.71 30.02
N SER A 54 5.52 -7.79 28.80
CA SER A 54 4.40 -6.96 28.33
C SER A 54 3.38 -7.79 27.54
N LYS A 55 2.09 -7.65 27.87
CA LYS A 55 0.96 -8.17 27.07
C LYS A 55 0.68 -7.33 25.81
N ARG A 56 1.47 -6.30 25.50
CA ARG A 56 1.28 -5.46 24.29
C ARG A 56 2.06 -6.05 23.11
N ALA A 57 1.44 -6.02 21.93
CA ALA A 57 2.18 -6.28 20.69
C ALA A 57 3.21 -5.15 20.50
N ALA A 58 4.43 -5.49 20.07
CA ALA A 58 5.49 -4.50 19.90
C ALA A 58 5.24 -3.72 18.61
N THR A 59 5.06 -2.40 18.70
CA THR A 59 5.13 -1.52 17.54
C THR A 59 6.54 -0.99 17.37
N SER A 60 6.94 -0.77 16.12
CA SER A 60 8.14 -0.01 15.82
C SER A 60 7.88 0.98 14.70
N THR A 61 8.46 2.16 14.84
CA THR A 61 8.37 3.24 13.85
C THR A 61 9.08 2.89 12.55
N LEU A 62 8.46 3.28 11.43
CA LEU A 62 9.00 3.21 10.08
C LEU A 62 9.50 4.61 9.68
N LYS A 63 10.73 4.98 10.08
CA LYS A 63 11.28 6.33 9.89
C LYS A 63 11.20 6.84 8.45
N ASN A 64 11.58 6.01 7.47
CA ASN A 64 11.47 6.39 6.06
C ASN A 64 10.02 6.65 5.63
N SER A 65 9.04 5.98 6.24
CA SER A 65 7.64 6.29 5.98
C SER A 65 7.22 7.62 6.59
N GLU A 66 7.70 7.98 7.78
CA GLU A 66 7.41 9.30 8.38
C GLU A 66 7.91 10.43 7.47
N HIS A 67 9.16 10.33 7.01
CA HIS A 67 9.72 11.29 6.06
C HIS A 67 8.99 11.28 4.71
N ALA A 68 8.51 10.11 4.24
CA ALA A 68 7.68 10.04 3.03
C ALA A 68 6.32 10.76 3.20
N ILE A 69 5.70 10.69 4.39
CA ILE A 69 4.49 11.47 4.68
C ILE A 69 4.78 12.97 4.55
N GLU A 70 5.93 13.45 5.04
CA GLU A 70 6.32 14.86 4.87
C GLU A 70 6.47 15.25 3.39
N VAL A 71 7.05 14.37 2.56
CA VAL A 71 7.06 14.58 1.09
C VAL A 71 5.65 14.70 0.55
N PHE A 72 4.73 13.81 0.95
CA PHE A 72 3.35 13.83 0.45
C PHE A 72 2.60 15.09 0.88
N VAL A 73 2.82 15.59 2.11
CA VAL A 73 2.22 16.84 2.61
C VAL A 73 2.69 18.03 1.78
N ASP A 74 3.99 18.20 1.58
CA ASP A 74 4.54 19.31 0.78
C ASP A 74 4.07 19.23 -0.69
N LEU A 75 3.91 18.02 -1.25
CA LEU A 75 3.36 17.83 -2.59
C LEU A 75 1.89 18.26 -2.67
N LYS A 76 1.09 17.90 -1.65
CA LYS A 76 -0.32 18.30 -1.58
C LYS A 76 -0.44 19.83 -1.53
N GLU A 77 0.29 20.48 -0.63
CA GLU A 77 0.26 21.94 -0.49
C GLU A 77 0.57 22.61 -1.82
N TRP A 78 1.62 22.15 -2.51
CA TRP A 78 1.98 22.69 -3.82
C TRP A 78 0.95 22.40 -4.92
N LEU A 79 0.29 21.23 -4.89
CA LEU A 79 -0.81 20.93 -5.82
C LEU A 79 -2.02 21.85 -5.56
N GLU A 80 -2.35 22.13 -4.30
CA GLU A 80 -3.48 23.00 -3.95
C GLU A 80 -3.27 24.46 -4.39
N GLU A 81 -2.02 24.90 -4.60
CA GLU A 81 -1.69 26.20 -5.21
C GLU A 81 -1.96 26.26 -6.73
N LYS A 82 -2.17 25.11 -7.39
CA LYS A 82 -2.39 25.04 -8.84
C LYS A 82 -3.86 25.14 -9.21
N ASN A 83 -4.14 25.81 -10.32
CA ASN A 83 -5.47 25.92 -10.90
C ASN A 83 -5.87 24.66 -11.70
N ASN A 84 -5.77 23.47 -11.08
CA ASN A 84 -6.12 22.17 -11.68
C ASN A 84 -5.40 21.83 -13.01
N THR A 85 -4.22 22.42 -13.21
CA THR A 85 -3.37 22.23 -14.40
C THR A 85 -1.91 22.54 -14.06
N MET A 86 -1.00 21.73 -14.61
CA MET A 86 0.45 21.95 -14.54
C MET A 86 1.15 21.16 -15.64
N LYS A 87 2.39 21.54 -15.99
CA LYS A 87 3.18 20.73 -16.92
C LYS A 87 3.83 19.55 -16.21
N ALA A 88 4.14 18.49 -16.96
CA ALA A 88 4.78 17.29 -16.42
C ALA A 88 6.22 17.54 -15.95
N ASP A 89 6.97 18.40 -16.65
CA ASP A 89 8.33 18.82 -16.27
C ASP A 89 8.32 19.61 -14.96
N GLU A 90 7.35 20.53 -14.80
CA GLU A 90 7.13 21.28 -13.58
C GLU A 90 6.85 20.36 -12.37
N TRP A 91 6.03 19.32 -12.56
CA TRP A 91 5.80 18.30 -11.54
C TRP A 91 7.08 17.54 -11.17
N LEU A 92 7.84 17.07 -12.17
CA LEU A 92 9.08 16.33 -11.93
C LEU A 92 10.11 17.15 -11.15
N GLU A 93 10.32 18.40 -11.55
CA GLU A 93 11.26 19.30 -10.89
C GLU A 93 10.85 19.54 -9.44
N LYS A 94 9.55 19.80 -9.20
CA LYS A 94 9.04 20.01 -7.85
C LYS A 94 9.12 18.74 -7.00
N PHE A 95 8.72 17.59 -7.54
CA PHE A 95 8.80 16.30 -6.84
C PHE A 95 10.23 16.01 -6.39
N LYS A 96 11.20 16.14 -7.30
CA LYS A 96 12.62 15.95 -6.97
C LYS A 96 13.08 16.95 -5.91
N THR A 97 12.71 18.22 -6.02
CA THR A 97 13.09 19.25 -5.04
C THR A 97 12.56 18.94 -3.63
N ILE A 98 11.31 18.50 -3.52
CA ILE A 98 10.72 18.12 -2.23
C ILE A 98 11.38 16.84 -1.70
N ASP A 99 11.54 15.81 -2.53
CA ASP A 99 12.16 14.53 -2.13
C ASP A 99 13.58 14.72 -1.58
N ASP A 100 14.42 15.48 -2.31
CA ASP A 100 15.79 15.83 -1.92
C ASP A 100 15.82 16.59 -0.56
N SER A 101 14.73 17.27 -0.18
CA SER A 101 14.63 18.05 1.06
C SER A 101 14.23 17.27 2.31
N LYS A 102 13.76 16.02 2.18
CA LYS A 102 13.21 15.21 3.29
C LYS A 102 14.09 13.99 3.66
N ASP A 103 15.41 14.14 3.54
CA ASP A 103 16.40 13.07 3.78
C ASP A 103 16.27 11.84 2.85
N ASN A 104 15.74 12.02 1.63
CA ASN A 104 15.60 10.95 0.62
C ASN A 104 14.92 9.68 1.19
N PRO A 105 13.64 9.75 1.59
CA PRO A 105 12.93 8.64 2.23
C PRO A 105 12.80 7.41 1.33
N PHE A 106 12.86 7.58 0.01
CA PHE A 106 12.63 6.52 -0.94
C PHE A 106 13.94 5.80 -1.33
N PRO A 107 13.99 4.46 -1.24
CA PRO A 107 15.18 3.69 -1.57
C PRO A 107 15.28 3.44 -3.09
N GLU A 108 15.45 4.52 -3.87
CA GLU A 108 15.44 4.45 -5.34
C GLU A 108 16.56 3.56 -5.89
N LYS A 109 17.78 3.71 -5.34
CA LYS A 109 18.99 3.01 -5.80
C LYS A 109 19.14 1.61 -5.21
N ASP A 110 18.42 1.29 -4.14
CA ASP A 110 18.53 0.00 -3.47
C ASP A 110 17.86 -1.11 -4.29
N PRO A 111 18.38 -2.35 -4.27
CA PRO A 111 17.70 -3.46 -4.92
C PRO A 111 16.32 -3.69 -4.30
N TRP A 112 15.39 -4.19 -5.11
CA TRP A 112 14.12 -4.69 -4.57
C TRP A 112 14.42 -5.76 -3.51
N GLN A 113 13.67 -5.72 -2.39
CA GLN A 113 13.78 -6.70 -1.31
C GLN A 113 12.73 -7.81 -1.51
N HIS A 114 11.59 -7.73 -0.81
CA HIS A 114 10.51 -8.72 -0.92
C HIS A 114 9.97 -8.88 -2.36
N CYS A 115 10.06 -7.82 -3.16
CA CYS A 115 9.62 -7.81 -4.56
C CYS A 115 10.75 -8.05 -5.58
N LYS A 116 11.93 -8.53 -5.15
CA LYS A 116 13.00 -8.93 -6.07
C LYS A 116 12.53 -10.14 -6.88
N GLY A 117 12.60 -10.03 -8.20
CA GLY A 117 12.44 -11.17 -9.11
C GLY A 117 13.74 -11.97 -9.23
N THR A 118 13.62 -13.18 -9.78
CA THR A 118 14.76 -14.02 -10.20
C THR A 118 15.58 -13.31 -11.29
N GLY A 119 14.91 -12.57 -12.17
CA GLY A 119 15.49 -11.76 -13.25
C GLY A 119 14.91 -10.34 -13.27
N PRO A 120 15.54 -9.40 -13.99
CA PRO A 120 15.12 -8.00 -14.07
C PRO A 120 13.72 -7.77 -14.67
N GLU A 121 13.25 -8.67 -15.53
CA GLU A 121 11.94 -8.66 -16.17
C GLU A 121 10.80 -9.05 -15.21
N TYR A 122 11.12 -9.70 -14.08
CA TYR A 122 10.13 -10.23 -13.15
C TYR A 122 9.90 -9.34 -11.93
N ARG A 123 8.66 -9.32 -11.46
CA ARG A 123 8.23 -8.71 -10.19
C ARG A 123 8.57 -7.21 -10.13
N GLY A 124 9.44 -6.79 -9.22
CA GLY A 124 9.87 -5.40 -9.08
C GLY A 124 8.73 -4.44 -8.79
N TYR A 125 8.57 -3.44 -9.65
CA TYR A 125 7.63 -2.33 -9.49
C TYR A 125 6.19 -2.79 -9.28
N THR A 126 5.68 -3.70 -10.12
CA THR A 126 4.28 -4.15 -10.06
C THR A 126 3.97 -4.89 -8.76
N CYS A 127 4.88 -5.76 -8.28
CA CYS A 127 4.77 -6.38 -6.95
C CYS A 127 4.76 -5.33 -5.84
N GLY A 128 5.65 -4.34 -5.93
CA GLY A 128 5.75 -3.28 -4.94
C GLY A 128 4.50 -2.39 -4.87
N LEU A 129 3.87 -2.15 -6.02
CA LEU A 129 2.65 -1.37 -6.16
C LEU A 129 1.43 -2.11 -5.60
N TRP A 130 1.25 -3.39 -5.96
CA TRP A 130 0.21 -4.24 -5.35
C TRP A 130 0.35 -4.28 -3.84
N THR A 131 1.57 -4.47 -3.33
CA THR A 131 1.83 -4.47 -1.89
C THR A 131 1.41 -3.13 -1.25
N ALA A 132 1.74 -2.00 -1.89
CA ALA A 132 1.37 -0.69 -1.37
C ALA A 132 -0.15 -0.46 -1.33
N PHE A 133 -0.88 -0.81 -2.40
CA PHE A 133 -2.33 -0.66 -2.42
C PHE A 133 -3.04 -1.56 -1.40
N HIS A 134 -2.61 -2.82 -1.27
CA HIS A 134 -3.15 -3.71 -0.24
C HIS A 134 -2.86 -3.19 1.18
N THR A 135 -1.69 -2.60 1.41
CA THR A 135 -1.40 -1.97 2.70
C THR A 135 -2.25 -0.73 2.94
N LEU A 136 -2.37 0.19 1.98
CA LEU A 136 -3.22 1.39 2.11
C LEU A 136 -4.67 1.04 2.45
N ILE A 137 -5.24 0.06 1.73
CA ILE A 137 -6.65 -0.31 1.92
C ILE A 137 -6.91 -1.04 3.24
N VAL A 138 -5.97 -1.87 3.69
CA VAL A 138 -6.04 -2.50 5.01
C VAL A 138 -5.92 -1.45 6.11
N HIS A 139 -4.97 -0.52 6.01
CA HIS A 139 -4.80 0.58 6.96
C HIS A 139 -6.05 1.48 7.01
N ALA A 140 -6.67 1.76 5.88
CA ALA A 140 -7.97 2.42 5.79
C ALA A 140 -9.09 1.68 6.54
N ASN A 141 -9.23 0.38 6.29
CA ASN A 141 -10.23 -0.44 6.95
C ASN A 141 -10.05 -0.50 8.47
N LEU A 142 -8.81 -0.61 8.93
CA LEU A 142 -8.48 -0.68 10.35
C LEU A 142 -8.77 0.65 11.07
N ASN A 143 -8.63 1.78 10.39
CA ASN A 143 -8.99 3.10 10.94
C ASN A 143 -10.50 3.29 11.04
N ASN A 144 -11.26 2.93 10.00
CA ASN A 144 -12.71 3.13 9.94
C ASN A 144 -13.47 2.38 11.04
N LYS A 145 -12.90 1.29 11.55
CA LYS A 145 -13.57 0.49 12.58
C LYS A 145 -13.72 1.21 13.92
N GLY A 146 -12.99 2.31 14.18
CA GLY A 146 -13.19 3.23 15.33
C GLY A 146 -13.16 2.60 16.73
N LYS A 147 -13.06 1.28 16.81
CA LYS A 147 -13.08 0.45 17.99
C LYS A 147 -12.03 -0.62 17.79
N PRO A 148 -11.05 -0.68 18.68
CA PRO A 148 -10.01 -1.64 18.56
C PRO A 148 -10.64 -2.99 19.01
N ASN A 149 -10.94 -3.88 18.07
CA ASN A 149 -11.30 -5.26 18.44
C ASN A 149 -10.05 -5.92 19.05
N GLU A 150 -10.22 -6.81 20.04
CA GLU A 150 -9.14 -7.40 20.86
C GLU A 150 -7.93 -7.99 20.08
N LEU A 151 -8.11 -8.33 18.79
CA LEU A 151 -7.03 -8.79 17.89
C LEU A 151 -6.23 -7.67 17.20
N ASN A 152 -6.80 -6.47 17.04
CA ASN A 152 -6.20 -5.29 16.40
C ASN A 152 -5.77 -4.23 17.43
N GLU A 153 -5.99 -4.49 18.73
CA GLU A 153 -5.98 -3.47 19.79
C GLU A 153 -4.62 -2.86 20.14
N LYS A 154 -3.51 -3.42 19.67
CA LYS A 154 -2.20 -3.12 20.27
C LYS A 154 -1.13 -2.57 19.35
N CYS A 155 -1.39 -2.48 18.06
CA CYS A 155 -0.39 -1.95 17.12
C CYS A 155 -0.85 -0.82 16.22
N LEU A 156 -2.10 -0.39 16.31
CA LEU A 156 -2.70 0.57 15.38
C LEU A 156 -3.23 1.82 16.10
N THR A 157 -2.94 1.95 17.40
CA THR A 157 -3.50 2.99 18.28
C THR A 157 -3.06 4.40 17.92
N ASN A 158 -1.99 4.57 17.15
CA ASN A 158 -1.47 5.90 16.78
C ASN A 158 -1.93 6.39 15.40
N MET A 159 -2.73 5.62 14.67
CA MET A 159 -3.22 6.03 13.33
C MET A 159 -4.35 7.08 13.37
N GLN A 160 -4.74 7.58 14.55
CA GLN A 160 -5.98 8.32 14.79
C GLN A 160 -5.90 9.86 14.63
N ASN A 161 -4.73 10.46 14.36
CA ASN A 161 -4.54 11.91 14.60
C ASN A 161 -4.34 12.80 13.35
N LEU A 162 -4.76 12.37 12.16
CA LEU A 162 -4.91 13.29 11.03
C LEU A 162 -6.40 13.49 10.78
N ASP A 163 -6.84 14.73 10.58
CA ASP A 163 -8.17 15.04 10.02
C ASP A 163 -8.22 14.48 8.59
N LYS A 164 -8.42 13.16 8.48
CA LYS A 164 -8.40 12.42 7.22
C LYS A 164 -9.61 12.81 6.41
N LYS A 165 -9.37 13.33 5.21
CA LYS A 165 -10.41 13.87 4.32
C LYS A 165 -10.62 13.01 3.07
N SER A 166 -9.68 12.09 2.76
CA SER A 166 -9.84 11.21 1.61
C SER A 166 -10.65 9.97 1.96
N ASP A 167 -11.61 9.62 1.09
CA ASP A 167 -12.24 8.30 1.13
C ASP A 167 -11.38 7.32 0.33
N PRO A 168 -10.67 6.37 0.98
CA PRO A 168 -9.81 5.41 0.30
C PRO A 168 -10.59 4.48 -0.64
N MET A 169 -11.91 4.47 -0.51
CA MET A 169 -12.82 3.66 -1.31
C MET A 169 -13.33 4.41 -2.54
N GLU A 170 -13.17 5.73 -2.65
CA GLU A 170 -13.69 6.55 -3.76
C GLU A 170 -13.36 5.94 -5.14
N PRO A 171 -12.08 5.59 -5.45
CA PRO A 171 -11.76 4.99 -6.74
C PRO A 171 -12.44 3.64 -6.96
N LEU A 172 -12.65 2.86 -5.90
CA LEU A 172 -13.24 1.53 -5.98
C LEU A 172 -14.78 1.59 -6.05
N LYS A 173 -15.42 2.50 -5.33
CA LYS A 173 -16.86 2.77 -5.38
C LYS A 173 -17.29 3.25 -6.76
N ALA A 174 -16.45 4.05 -7.43
CA ALA A 174 -16.68 4.50 -8.81
C ALA A 174 -16.66 3.36 -9.83
N ILE A 175 -15.88 2.30 -9.58
CA ILE A 175 -15.77 1.13 -10.46
C ILE A 175 -16.86 0.11 -10.15
N GLN A 176 -17.18 -0.09 -8.87
CA GLN A 176 -18.02 -1.19 -8.40
C GLN A 176 -19.00 -0.70 -7.33
N GLY A 177 -20.24 -0.43 -7.74
CA GLY A 177 -21.31 0.11 -6.87
C GLY A 177 -21.78 -0.81 -5.72
N TRP A 178 -21.11 -1.95 -5.49
CA TRP A 178 -21.39 -2.87 -4.39
C TRP A 178 -20.39 -2.77 -3.24
N ILE A 179 -19.37 -1.93 -3.33
CA ILE A 179 -18.43 -1.68 -2.24
C ILE A 179 -19.11 -0.74 -1.24
N LYS A 180 -19.74 -1.34 -0.22
CA LYS A 180 -20.56 -0.61 0.76
C LYS A 180 -19.74 -0.12 1.94
N ASN A 181 -18.71 -0.87 2.32
CA ASN A 181 -17.86 -0.58 3.47
C ASN A 181 -16.38 -0.88 3.18
N SER A 182 -15.50 -0.56 4.13
CA SER A 182 -14.06 -0.75 3.97
C SER A 182 -13.58 -2.20 3.98
N GLU A 183 -14.34 -3.13 4.58
CA GLU A 183 -14.03 -4.56 4.49
C GLU A 183 -14.27 -5.09 3.09
N ASP A 184 -15.39 -4.70 2.47
CA ASP A 184 -15.74 -5.10 1.10
C ASP A 184 -14.64 -4.70 0.12
N ALA A 185 -14.02 -3.53 0.32
CA ALA A 185 -12.98 -3.04 -0.56
C ALA A 185 -11.66 -3.80 -0.39
N VAL A 186 -11.29 -4.15 0.85
CA VAL A 186 -10.13 -5.03 1.12
C VAL A 186 -10.33 -6.37 0.42
N LEU A 187 -11.49 -7.00 0.58
CA LEU A 187 -11.80 -8.28 -0.09
C LEU A 187 -11.91 -8.13 -1.60
N TYR A 188 -12.43 -7.02 -2.10
CA TYR A 188 -12.53 -6.75 -3.53
C TYR A 188 -11.13 -6.68 -4.17
N LEU A 189 -10.23 -5.87 -3.61
CA LEU A 189 -8.86 -5.75 -4.12
C LEU A 189 -8.13 -7.09 -4.06
N TRP A 190 -8.33 -7.84 -2.97
CA TRP A 190 -7.79 -9.19 -2.80
C TRP A 190 -8.29 -10.17 -3.86
N ASN A 191 -9.61 -10.24 -4.07
CA ASN A 191 -10.20 -11.12 -5.06
C ASN A 191 -9.79 -10.73 -6.49
N ALA A 192 -9.77 -9.43 -6.81
CA ALA A 192 -9.28 -8.94 -8.09
C ALA A 192 -7.82 -9.34 -8.36
N HIS A 193 -6.96 -9.27 -7.33
CA HIS A 193 -5.57 -9.71 -7.46
C HIS A 193 -5.47 -11.23 -7.66
N ASN A 194 -6.34 -12.02 -7.02
CA ASN A 194 -6.40 -13.47 -7.21
C ASN A 194 -6.89 -13.90 -8.60
N ILE A 195 -7.82 -13.15 -9.20
CA ILE A 195 -8.20 -13.31 -10.62
C ILE A 195 -7.00 -13.06 -11.53
N VAL A 196 -6.19 -12.03 -11.22
CA VAL A 196 -4.96 -11.75 -11.97
C VAL A 196 -3.94 -12.87 -11.77
N ASN A 197 -3.78 -13.41 -10.56
CA ASN A 197 -2.88 -14.53 -10.28
C ASN A 197 -3.29 -15.75 -11.11
N GLU A 198 -4.56 -16.13 -11.11
CA GLU A 198 -5.09 -17.24 -11.92
C GLU A 198 -4.76 -17.05 -13.40
N ARG A 199 -5.04 -15.87 -13.93
CA ARG A 199 -4.81 -15.54 -15.34
C ARG A 199 -3.32 -15.61 -15.72
N LEU A 200 -2.42 -15.33 -14.79
CA LEU A 200 -0.97 -15.32 -15.03
C LEU A 200 -0.30 -16.64 -14.66
N HIS A 201 -0.99 -17.56 -14.01
CA HIS A 201 -0.44 -18.85 -13.60
C HIS A 201 -0.02 -19.68 -14.81
N GLY A 202 1.19 -20.26 -14.75
CA GLY A 202 1.77 -21.09 -15.78
C GLY A 202 2.25 -20.33 -17.03
N LYS A 203 2.26 -18.99 -17.03
CA LYS A 203 2.69 -18.19 -18.19
C LYS A 203 4.17 -17.83 -18.12
N PRO A 204 5.06 -18.51 -18.86
CA PRO A 204 6.50 -18.36 -18.72
C PRO A 204 7.01 -16.96 -19.10
N GLU A 205 6.25 -16.18 -19.87
CA GLU A 205 6.65 -14.82 -20.26
C GLU A 205 6.51 -13.81 -19.12
N THR A 206 5.73 -14.13 -18.07
CA THR A 206 5.38 -13.17 -17.00
C THR A 206 5.46 -13.75 -15.59
N GLU A 207 5.39 -15.07 -15.44
CA GLU A 207 5.50 -15.76 -14.17
C GLU A 207 6.98 -16.04 -13.85
N ASP A 208 7.41 -15.53 -12.71
CA ASP A 208 8.75 -15.78 -12.21
C ASP A 208 8.86 -17.25 -11.74
N PRO A 209 9.80 -18.06 -12.25
CA PRO A 209 9.90 -19.48 -11.91
C PRO A 209 10.10 -19.77 -10.41
N GLN A 210 10.65 -18.82 -9.64
CA GLN A 210 10.81 -18.98 -8.19
C GLN A 210 9.62 -18.41 -7.38
N PHE A 211 8.70 -17.71 -8.03
CA PHE A 211 7.56 -17.05 -7.40
C PHE A 211 6.26 -17.29 -8.19
N LEU A 212 5.82 -18.54 -8.19
CA LEU A 212 4.60 -18.98 -8.84
C LEU A 212 3.35 -18.22 -8.33
N LYS A 213 2.39 -18.03 -9.22
CA LYS A 213 1.10 -17.38 -8.95
C LYS A 213 0.15 -18.37 -8.27
N TYR A 214 0.24 -18.43 -6.95
CA TYR A 214 -0.78 -19.11 -6.15
C TYR A 214 -2.01 -18.22 -5.96
N GLN A 215 -3.17 -18.85 -5.77
CA GLN A 215 -4.28 -18.20 -5.07
C GLN A 215 -3.79 -17.79 -3.67
N PHE A 216 -3.87 -16.49 -3.38
CA PHE A 216 -3.35 -15.91 -2.15
C PHE A 216 -4.45 -15.78 -1.09
N PRO A 217 -4.19 -16.07 0.20
CA PRO A 217 -3.01 -16.75 0.68
C PRO A 217 -3.00 -18.25 0.30
N PRO A 218 -1.85 -18.80 -0.12
CA PRO A 218 -1.71 -20.25 -0.25
C PRO A 218 -1.84 -20.93 1.12
N GLU A 219 -2.17 -22.22 1.13
CA GLU A 219 -2.43 -22.99 2.36
C GLU A 219 -1.28 -22.90 3.38
N PHE A 220 -0.03 -22.90 2.91
CA PHE A 220 1.14 -22.79 3.78
C PHE A 220 1.28 -21.42 4.48
N LEU A 221 0.61 -20.37 3.99
CA LEU A 221 0.53 -19.07 4.67
C LEU A 221 -0.71 -18.96 5.55
N CYS A 222 -1.83 -19.57 5.16
CA CYS A 222 -3.06 -19.54 5.93
C CYS A 222 -3.94 -20.77 5.65
N LYS A 223 -3.71 -21.86 6.40
CA LYS A 223 -4.51 -23.08 6.27
C LYS A 223 -5.98 -22.86 6.61
N GLU A 224 -6.26 -22.05 7.62
CA GLU A 224 -7.64 -21.75 8.03
C GLU A 224 -8.39 -20.82 7.06
N CYS A 225 -7.70 -20.21 6.10
CA CYS A 225 -8.33 -19.38 5.07
C CYS A 225 -8.99 -20.24 3.97
N GLN A 226 -8.61 -21.51 3.84
CA GLN A 226 -9.12 -22.42 2.83
C GLN A 226 -10.32 -23.23 3.37
N LYS A 227 -11.33 -23.44 2.54
CA LYS A 227 -12.45 -24.37 2.74
C LYS A 227 -12.19 -25.66 1.97
N SER A 228 -12.98 -26.70 2.24
CA SER A 228 -12.84 -28.04 1.66
C SER A 228 -13.11 -28.14 0.15
N ASP A 229 -13.56 -27.07 -0.49
CA ASP A 229 -13.95 -27.01 -1.91
C ASP A 229 -13.14 -25.98 -2.72
N ASP A 230 -11.87 -25.78 -2.37
CA ASP A 230 -10.96 -24.79 -2.99
C ASP A 230 -11.51 -23.35 -2.94
N LYS A 231 -12.43 -23.08 -2.01
CA LYS A 231 -12.95 -21.73 -1.72
C LYS A 231 -12.29 -21.14 -0.50
N PHE A 232 -12.30 -19.82 -0.42
CA PHE A 232 -11.83 -19.11 0.75
C PHE A 232 -12.94 -18.90 1.80
N ASP A 233 -12.52 -18.82 3.06
CA ASP A 233 -13.31 -18.23 4.15
C ASP A 233 -12.98 -16.74 4.27
N ASP A 234 -13.87 -15.88 3.77
CA ASP A 234 -13.70 -14.42 3.75
C ASP A 234 -13.38 -13.82 5.12
N LYS A 235 -13.92 -14.37 6.21
CA LYS A 235 -13.63 -13.86 7.57
C LYS A 235 -12.21 -14.19 7.98
N LYS A 236 -11.75 -15.41 7.67
CA LYS A 236 -10.37 -15.84 7.93
C LYS A 236 -9.37 -15.12 7.04
N VAL A 237 -9.71 -14.94 5.76
CA VAL A 237 -8.94 -14.11 4.82
C VAL A 237 -8.83 -12.68 5.32
N MET A 238 -9.93 -12.03 5.71
CA MET A 238 -9.91 -10.67 6.26
C MET A 238 -8.99 -10.56 7.47
N SER A 239 -9.06 -11.51 8.41
CA SER A 239 -8.15 -11.56 9.57
C SER A 239 -6.69 -11.71 9.15
N PHE A 240 -6.42 -12.60 8.18
CA PHE A 240 -5.09 -12.81 7.62
C PHE A 240 -4.56 -11.54 6.94
N LEU A 241 -5.33 -10.89 6.06
CA LEU A 241 -4.92 -9.68 5.32
C LEU A 241 -4.60 -8.54 6.29
N ASN A 242 -5.44 -8.30 7.29
CA ASN A 242 -5.19 -7.30 8.33
C ASN A 242 -3.86 -7.55 9.04
N LYS A 243 -3.56 -8.81 9.40
CA LYS A 243 -2.28 -9.18 10.05
C LYS A 243 -1.09 -9.13 9.09
N TYR A 244 -1.28 -9.54 7.84
CA TYR A 244 -0.21 -9.64 6.84
C TYR A 244 0.28 -8.25 6.43
N TYR A 245 -0.64 -7.33 6.12
CA TYR A 245 -0.30 -6.01 5.60
C TYR A 245 0.05 -4.97 6.66
N THR A 246 -0.11 -5.28 7.95
CA THR A 246 0.37 -4.46 9.08
C THR A 246 1.74 -4.91 9.61
N LYS A 247 2.23 -6.09 9.19
CA LYS A 247 3.57 -6.61 9.49
C LYS A 247 4.58 -6.18 8.42
N ILE A 248 4.98 -4.92 8.48
CA ILE A 248 5.92 -4.31 7.54
C ILE A 248 7.35 -4.50 8.03
N LYS A 249 8.25 -4.98 7.15
CA LYS A 249 9.68 -5.04 7.47
C LYS A 249 10.32 -3.67 7.23
N PRO A 250 10.93 -3.03 8.24
CA PRO A 250 11.67 -1.78 8.03
C PRO A 250 12.84 -1.99 7.07
N ILE A 251 13.22 -0.94 6.34
CA ILE A 251 14.45 -0.93 5.55
C ILE A 251 15.62 -1.01 6.53
N LYS A 252 16.46 -2.05 6.38
CA LYS A 252 17.74 -2.14 7.09
C LYS A 252 18.80 -1.52 6.18
N LYS A 253 19.43 -0.43 6.64
CA LYS A 253 20.67 0.08 6.05
C LYS A 253 21.83 -0.79 6.50
#